data_AF-J2ZR88-F1
#
_entry.id   AF-J2ZR88-F1
#
_cell.length_a   1.000
_cell.length_b   1.000
_cell.length_c   1.000
_cell.angle_alpha   90.00
_cell.angle_beta   90.00
_cell.angle_gamma   90.00
#
_symmetry.space_group_name_H-M   'P 1'
#
loop_
_entity.id
_entity.type
_entity.pdbx_description
1 polymer ?
#
loop_
_entity_poly.entity_id
_entity_poly.type
_entity_poly.pdbx_seq_one_letter_code
_entity_poly.pdbx_strand_id
1 'polypeptide(L)'
;MSKVAKIASALLLTGFVAPAGAAWSGPAQAPACQASEGRVDIEGRQCVASPDGRRRVVIDRGRITVEENGNARAAGMMDNGDIAWNAASTGFVVADSGGSGQTSFFSYVDVRQKVLHRDKRLRLAAVQRYAAVFKCAGPGVQVHAWFSGWEDDHRVRLSVQEGVHSKGCVHRDTEAIQIGFIANVVTGRIEQVLTQAQFQKWCAPDQHPEYGLCLVPPEPVY
;
A
#
# COMPACT_ATOMS: atom_id res chain seq x y z
N MET A 1 2.80 -19.55 -99.09
CA MET A 1 3.66 -18.38 -98.86
C MET A 1 3.22 -17.71 -97.55
N SER A 2 4.20 -17.32 -96.72
CA SER A 2 4.10 -16.57 -95.45
C SER A 2 3.37 -17.22 -94.27
N LYS A 3 3.81 -17.12 -93.01
CA LYS A 3 5.12 -17.01 -92.35
C LYS A 3 4.76 -17.24 -90.86
N VAL A 4 5.36 -18.25 -90.23
CA VAL A 4 5.13 -18.59 -88.81
C VAL A 4 5.95 -17.63 -87.94
N ALA A 5 5.31 -16.95 -86.99
CA ALA A 5 6.00 -16.21 -85.94
C ALA A 5 5.89 -16.98 -84.61
N LYS A 6 7.03 -17.50 -84.14
CA LYS A 6 7.23 -18.05 -82.79
C LYS A 6 7.46 -16.89 -81.83
N ILE A 7 6.62 -16.75 -80.81
CA ILE A 7 6.88 -15.85 -79.68
C ILE A 7 7.40 -16.72 -78.53
N ALA A 8 8.68 -16.54 -78.19
CA ALA A 8 9.30 -17.12 -77.01
C ALA A 8 8.85 -16.32 -75.79
N SER A 9 8.23 -16.99 -74.81
CA SER A 9 7.98 -16.41 -73.48
C SER A 9 9.18 -16.67 -72.59
N ALA A 10 9.88 -15.60 -72.23
CA ALA A 10 10.96 -15.64 -71.26
C ALA A 10 10.36 -15.71 -69.84
N LEU A 11 10.70 -16.78 -69.12
CA LEU A 11 10.36 -17.00 -67.72
C LEU A 11 11.32 -16.19 -66.85
N LEU A 12 10.87 -15.06 -66.31
CA LEU A 12 11.60 -14.27 -65.31
C LEU A 12 11.39 -14.90 -63.92
N LEU A 13 12.38 -15.66 -63.45
CA LEU A 13 12.51 -16.06 -62.04
C LEU A 13 12.97 -14.85 -61.22
N THR A 14 12.03 -14.13 -60.62
CA THR A 14 12.33 -13.17 -59.55
C THR A 14 12.51 -13.93 -58.24
N GLY A 15 13.76 -14.09 -57.81
CA GLY A 15 14.09 -14.55 -56.47
C GLY A 15 13.66 -13.51 -55.43
N PHE A 16 12.66 -13.82 -54.63
CA PHE A 16 12.38 -13.10 -53.39
C PHE A 16 13.41 -13.52 -52.34
N VAL A 17 14.32 -12.63 -52.00
CA VAL A 17 15.10 -12.72 -50.76
C VAL A 17 14.17 -12.27 -49.64
N ALA A 18 13.75 -13.22 -48.80
CA ALA A 18 13.04 -12.88 -47.57
C ALA A 18 13.97 -12.05 -46.68
N PRO A 19 13.53 -10.89 -46.16
CA PRO A 19 14.32 -10.16 -45.18
C PRO A 19 14.55 -11.08 -43.97
N ALA A 20 15.81 -11.19 -43.55
CA ALA A 20 16.19 -11.86 -42.32
C ALA A 20 15.26 -11.35 -41.20
N GLY A 21 14.55 -12.28 -40.57
CA GLY A 21 13.56 -11.97 -39.55
C GLY A 21 14.15 -11.02 -38.52
N ALA A 22 13.55 -9.83 -38.40
CA ALA A 22 13.72 -9.03 -37.21
C ALA A 22 13.33 -9.93 -36.04
N ALA A 23 14.33 -10.33 -35.25
CA ALA A 23 14.10 -11.01 -34.00
C ALA A 23 13.14 -10.13 -33.21
N TRP A 24 11.90 -10.58 -33.07
CA TRP A 24 10.95 -9.99 -32.15
C TRP A 24 11.58 -10.15 -30.77
N SER A 25 12.24 -9.09 -30.29
CA SER A 25 12.54 -8.92 -28.89
C SER A 25 11.19 -8.93 -28.20
N GLY A 26 10.85 -10.07 -27.59
CA GLY A 26 9.73 -10.16 -26.67
C GLY A 26 9.81 -9.00 -25.67
N PRO A 27 8.67 -8.55 -25.13
CA PRO A 27 8.66 -7.44 -24.19
C PRO A 27 9.73 -7.67 -23.13
N ALA A 28 10.63 -6.70 -22.98
CA ALA A 28 11.75 -6.77 -22.05
C ALA A 28 11.22 -7.29 -20.71
N GLN A 29 11.78 -8.41 -20.25
CA GLN A 29 11.39 -9.05 -19.01
C GLN A 29 11.45 -7.99 -17.90
N ALA A 30 10.31 -7.71 -17.26
CA ALA A 30 10.26 -6.74 -16.20
C ALA A 30 11.32 -7.10 -15.16
N PRO A 31 12.07 -6.11 -14.63
CA PRO A 31 13.15 -6.38 -13.69
C PRO A 31 12.63 -7.22 -12.53
N ALA A 32 13.45 -8.21 -12.12
CA ALA A 32 13.12 -9.09 -11.02
C ALA A 32 12.85 -8.26 -9.76
N CYS A 33 11.73 -8.53 -9.11
CA CYS A 33 11.36 -7.85 -7.88
C CYS A 33 12.24 -8.30 -6.72
N GLN A 34 12.64 -7.35 -5.87
CA GLN A 34 13.13 -7.68 -4.53
C GLN A 34 11.94 -7.97 -3.62
N ALA A 35 11.95 -9.14 -2.97
CA ALA A 35 10.97 -9.45 -1.93
C ALA A 35 11.27 -8.58 -0.71
N SER A 36 10.25 -7.90 -0.17
CA SER A 36 10.37 -7.15 1.08
C SER A 36 9.40 -7.65 2.14
N GLU A 37 9.86 -7.69 3.39
CA GLU A 37 9.05 -8.00 4.57
C GLU A 37 8.28 -6.76 5.04
N GLY A 38 7.45 -6.20 4.14
CA GLY A 38 6.50 -5.15 4.49
C GLY A 38 7.01 -3.72 4.38
N ARG A 39 8.26 -3.41 4.79
CA ARG A 39 8.82 -2.05 4.67
C ARG A 39 9.34 -1.77 3.28
N VAL A 40 8.91 -0.63 2.73
CA VAL A 40 9.12 -0.26 1.35
C VAL A 40 9.93 1.01 1.23
N ASP A 41 11.03 0.90 0.48
CA ASP A 41 11.82 2.01 0.00
C ASP A 41 11.37 2.36 -1.43
N ILE A 42 11.30 3.65 -1.72
CA ILE A 42 10.92 4.21 -3.03
C ILE A 42 12.03 3.94 -4.04
N GLU A 43 13.25 3.74 -3.56
CA GLU A 43 14.41 3.43 -4.37
C GLU A 43 14.34 1.96 -4.85
N GLY A 44 13.65 1.77 -5.98
CA GLY A 44 13.63 0.51 -6.71
C GLY A 44 12.25 -0.11 -6.86
N ARG A 45 12.24 -1.36 -7.37
CA ARG A 45 11.04 -2.15 -7.59
C ARG A 45 10.94 -3.23 -6.53
N GLN A 46 9.94 -3.12 -5.68
CA GLN A 46 9.70 -4.05 -4.57
C GLN A 46 8.39 -4.82 -4.77
N CYS A 47 8.36 -6.04 -4.24
CA CYS A 47 7.17 -6.89 -4.28
C CYS A 47 6.83 -7.42 -2.88
N VAL A 48 5.54 -7.31 -2.53
CA VAL A 48 4.96 -7.88 -1.31
C VAL A 48 3.88 -8.90 -1.71
N ALA A 49 4.20 -10.19 -1.57
CA ALA A 49 3.29 -11.27 -1.94
C ALA A 49 2.09 -11.35 -0.99
N SER A 50 0.92 -11.73 -1.53
CA SER A 50 -0.22 -12.09 -0.69
C SER A 50 0.06 -13.41 0.05
N PRO A 51 -0.54 -13.64 1.23
CA PRO A 51 -0.37 -14.89 1.98
C PRO A 51 -0.68 -16.17 1.19
N ASP A 52 -1.65 -16.12 0.28
CA ASP A 52 -2.01 -17.25 -0.59
C ASP A 52 -1.10 -17.43 -1.82
N GLY A 53 -0.12 -16.54 -2.02
CA GLY A 53 0.83 -16.57 -3.14
C GLY A 53 0.22 -16.25 -4.52
N ARG A 54 -1.09 -15.96 -4.61
CA ARG A 54 -1.77 -15.74 -5.90
C ARG A 54 -1.60 -14.32 -6.44
N ARG A 55 -1.33 -13.37 -5.56
CA ARG A 55 -1.19 -11.95 -5.89
C ARG A 55 0.10 -11.40 -5.30
N ARG A 56 0.51 -10.26 -5.82
CA ARG A 56 1.54 -9.44 -5.18
C ARG A 56 1.24 -7.97 -5.38
N VAL A 57 1.54 -7.18 -4.36
CA VAL A 57 1.68 -5.73 -4.52
C VAL A 57 3.06 -5.47 -5.09
N VAL A 58 3.14 -4.67 -6.14
CA VAL A 58 4.38 -4.18 -6.72
C VAL A 58 4.45 -2.68 -6.53
N ILE A 59 5.58 -2.22 -6.00
CA ILE A 59 5.85 -0.82 -5.74
C ILE A 59 7.06 -0.43 -6.55
N ASP A 60 6.89 0.54 -7.44
CA ASP A 60 7.93 1.00 -8.36
C ASP A 60 7.89 2.53 -8.39
N ARG A 61 8.91 3.17 -7.79
CA ARG A 61 8.97 4.63 -7.63
C ARG A 61 7.70 5.21 -7.01
N GLY A 62 7.23 4.57 -5.94
CA GLY A 62 6.03 4.94 -5.19
C GLY A 62 4.71 4.54 -5.84
N ARG A 63 4.69 4.08 -7.10
CA ARG A 63 3.46 3.59 -7.72
C ARG A 63 3.11 2.21 -7.20
N ILE A 64 1.88 2.06 -6.69
CA ILE A 64 1.34 0.79 -6.21
C ILE A 64 0.52 0.14 -7.30
N THR A 65 0.88 -1.09 -7.65
CA THR A 65 0.12 -1.96 -8.53
C THR A 65 -0.11 -3.33 -7.89
N VAL A 66 -1.20 -4.00 -8.23
CA VAL A 66 -1.47 -5.38 -7.83
C VAL A 66 -1.36 -6.25 -9.07
N GLU A 67 -0.47 -7.23 -9.01
CA GLU A 67 -0.26 -8.20 -10.08
C GLU A 67 -0.91 -9.55 -9.74
N GLU A 68 -1.63 -10.12 -10.70
CA GLU A 68 -2.31 -11.42 -10.62
C GLU A 68 -2.36 -12.07 -12.01
N ASN A 69 -1.75 -13.24 -12.19
CA ASN A 69 -1.72 -13.99 -13.45
C ASN A 69 -1.29 -13.15 -14.68
N GLY A 70 -0.26 -12.31 -14.52
CA GLY A 70 0.23 -11.43 -15.59
C GLY A 70 -0.60 -10.16 -15.83
N ASN A 71 -1.73 -10.00 -15.15
CA ASN A 71 -2.51 -8.77 -15.18
C ASN A 71 -2.06 -7.83 -14.06
N ALA A 72 -1.85 -6.56 -14.37
CA ALA A 72 -1.51 -5.53 -13.40
C ALA A 72 -2.64 -4.51 -13.27
N ARG A 73 -3.04 -4.21 -12.03
CA ARG A 73 -4.06 -3.20 -11.71
C ARG A 73 -3.45 -2.10 -10.84
N ALA A 74 -3.57 -0.85 -11.26
CA ALA A 74 -3.10 0.28 -10.45
C ALA A 74 -3.96 0.44 -9.19
N ALA A 75 -3.32 0.58 -8.03
CA ALA A 75 -3.99 0.72 -6.73
C ALA A 75 -3.72 2.07 -6.06
N GLY A 76 -2.74 2.85 -6.54
CA GLY A 76 -2.48 4.21 -6.07
C GLY A 76 -1.00 4.57 -6.10
N MET A 77 -0.65 5.55 -5.28
CA MET A 77 0.73 5.97 -5.00
C MET A 77 0.97 5.87 -3.50
N MET A 78 2.21 5.71 -3.09
CA MET A 78 2.73 5.98 -1.75
C MET A 78 4.06 6.69 -1.87
N ASP A 79 4.45 7.41 -0.83
CA ASP A 79 5.83 7.84 -0.69
C ASP A 79 6.60 6.64 -0.14
N ASN A 80 6.85 6.58 1.16
CA ASN A 80 7.52 5.47 1.83
C ASN A 80 6.57 4.79 2.82
N GLY A 81 6.97 3.66 3.41
CA GLY A 81 6.22 3.04 4.51
C GLY A 81 5.94 1.57 4.26
N ASP A 82 4.80 1.07 4.76
CA ASP A 82 4.57 -0.37 4.84
C ASP A 82 3.31 -0.82 4.08
N ILE A 83 3.39 -2.03 3.52
CA ILE A 83 2.24 -2.78 2.99
C ILE A 83 1.99 -4.00 3.85
N ALA A 84 0.74 -4.18 4.30
CA ALA A 84 0.34 -5.33 5.09
C ALA A 84 -0.92 -5.98 4.51
N TRP A 85 -0.78 -7.20 3.98
CA TRP A 85 -1.91 -8.03 3.55
C TRP A 85 -2.71 -8.55 4.74
N ASN A 86 -4.02 -8.70 4.56
CA ASN A 86 -4.81 -9.52 5.48
C ASN A 86 -4.57 -11.02 5.21
N ALA A 87 -4.84 -11.88 6.20
CA ALA A 87 -4.59 -13.31 6.10
C ALA A 87 -5.36 -13.96 4.93
N ALA A 88 -6.61 -13.57 4.71
CA ALA A 88 -7.43 -14.03 3.60
C ALA A 88 -6.98 -13.57 2.20
N SER A 89 -5.92 -12.74 2.07
CA SER A 89 -5.45 -12.23 0.76
C SER A 89 -6.51 -11.48 -0.05
N THR A 90 -7.50 -10.89 0.62
CA THR A 90 -8.63 -10.16 0.01
C THR A 90 -8.42 -8.65 0.01
N GLY A 91 -7.44 -8.14 0.75
CA GLY A 91 -7.01 -6.75 0.67
C GLY A 91 -5.75 -6.50 1.49
N PHE A 92 -5.26 -5.27 1.41
CA PHE A 92 -4.06 -4.86 2.14
C PHE A 92 -4.17 -3.42 2.62
N VAL A 93 -3.43 -3.12 3.68
CA VAL A 93 -3.23 -1.77 4.20
C VAL A 93 -2.00 -1.16 3.53
N VAL A 94 -2.11 0.13 3.24
CA VAL A 94 -0.99 1.01 2.88
C VAL A 94 -0.78 1.97 4.06
N ALA A 95 0.32 1.80 4.79
CA ALA A 95 0.76 2.65 5.90
C ALA A 95 1.84 3.61 5.41
N ASP A 96 1.41 4.67 4.75
CA ASP A 96 2.25 5.60 4.00
C ASP A 96 2.84 6.67 4.92
N SER A 97 4.17 6.78 4.99
CA SER A 97 4.93 7.60 5.92
C SER A 97 5.15 9.06 5.45
N GLY A 98 4.55 9.46 4.32
CA GLY A 98 4.45 10.85 3.87
C GLY A 98 5.78 11.60 3.74
N GLY A 99 6.88 10.89 3.49
CA GLY A 99 8.21 11.44 3.28
C GLY A 99 9.00 11.81 4.54
N SER A 100 8.36 12.24 5.64
CA SER A 100 9.07 12.62 6.88
C SER A 100 9.36 11.45 7.82
N GLY A 101 8.81 10.26 7.56
CA GLY A 101 8.93 9.08 8.43
C GLY A 101 8.14 9.18 9.74
N GLN A 102 7.65 10.36 10.10
CA GLN A 102 6.85 10.62 11.30
C GLN A 102 5.35 10.78 10.99
N THR A 103 4.98 10.84 9.72
CA THR A 103 3.61 11.09 9.26
C THR A 103 3.01 9.80 8.72
N SER A 104 2.19 9.06 9.47
CA SER A 104 1.53 7.87 8.89
C SER A 104 0.12 8.16 8.38
N PHE A 105 -0.12 7.74 7.15
CA PHE A 105 -1.36 7.83 6.42
C PHE A 105 -1.90 6.42 6.14
N PHE A 106 -2.79 5.97 7.04
CA PHE A 106 -3.55 4.75 6.83
C PHE A 106 -4.47 4.84 5.59
N SER A 107 -4.49 3.77 4.80
CA SER A 107 -5.52 3.50 3.79
C SER A 107 -5.63 2.01 3.50
N TYR A 108 -6.79 1.56 3.04
CA TYR A 108 -7.05 0.16 2.71
C TYR A 108 -7.34 -0.01 1.21
N VAL A 109 -6.92 -1.13 0.63
CA VAL A 109 -7.21 -1.52 -0.75
C VAL A 109 -7.89 -2.89 -0.74
N ASP A 110 -9.14 -2.94 -1.23
CA ASP A 110 -9.89 -4.18 -1.44
C ASP A 110 -9.61 -4.73 -2.86
N VAL A 111 -8.90 -5.85 -2.96
CA VAL A 111 -8.47 -6.38 -4.27
C VAL A 111 -9.57 -7.12 -5.03
N ARG A 112 -10.73 -7.34 -4.38
CA ARG A 112 -11.93 -7.93 -4.99
C ARG A 112 -12.66 -6.92 -5.88
N GLN A 113 -12.40 -5.62 -5.70
CA GLN A 113 -12.99 -4.59 -6.52
C GLN A 113 -12.42 -4.60 -7.94
N LYS A 114 -13.26 -4.28 -8.93
CA LYS A 114 -12.82 -4.17 -10.33
C LYS A 114 -11.80 -3.05 -10.52
N VAL A 115 -12.05 -1.90 -9.89
CA VAL A 115 -11.16 -0.74 -9.89
C VAL A 115 -10.58 -0.60 -8.50
N LEU A 116 -9.26 -0.71 -8.39
CA LEU A 116 -8.57 -0.59 -7.12
C LEU A 116 -8.35 0.89 -6.79
N HIS A 117 -8.64 1.26 -5.56
CA HIS A 117 -8.34 2.59 -5.02
C HIS A 117 -8.04 2.48 -3.53
N ARG A 118 -7.23 3.44 -3.03
CA ARG A 118 -6.96 3.60 -1.60
C ARG A 118 -8.19 4.18 -0.90
N ASP A 119 -8.90 3.35 -0.14
CA ASP A 119 -9.97 3.79 0.74
C ASP A 119 -9.38 4.45 2.00
N LYS A 120 -9.75 5.71 2.23
CA LYS A 120 -9.28 6.55 3.34
C LYS A 120 -10.37 6.81 4.38
N ARG A 121 -11.57 6.27 4.22
CA ARG A 121 -12.72 6.54 5.10
C ARG A 121 -12.40 6.21 6.56
N LEU A 122 -11.76 5.07 6.81
CA LEU A 122 -11.40 4.68 8.16
C LEU A 122 -10.40 5.66 8.81
N ARG A 123 -9.37 6.08 8.06
CA ARG A 123 -8.43 7.11 8.51
C ARG A 123 -9.17 8.39 8.90
N LEU A 124 -10.07 8.87 8.04
CA LEU A 124 -10.84 10.09 8.30
C LEU A 124 -11.72 9.95 9.54
N ALA A 125 -12.41 8.82 9.69
CA ALA A 125 -13.24 8.54 10.87
C ALA A 125 -12.41 8.51 12.16
N ALA A 126 -11.25 7.87 12.14
CA ALA A 126 -10.36 7.75 13.30
C ALA A 126 -9.78 9.12 13.70
N VAL A 127 -9.33 9.92 12.72
CA VAL A 127 -8.86 11.29 12.94
C VAL A 127 -9.97 12.18 13.49
N GLN A 128 -11.18 12.13 12.92
CA GLN A 128 -12.32 12.91 13.41
C GLN A 128 -12.70 12.52 14.84
N ARG A 129 -12.68 11.22 15.16
CA ARG A 129 -12.97 10.74 16.51
C ARG A 129 -11.95 11.25 17.51
N TYR A 130 -10.66 11.17 17.19
CA TYR A 130 -9.59 11.71 18.03
C TYR A 130 -9.76 13.23 18.23
N ALA A 131 -9.98 13.97 17.14
CA ALA A 131 -10.18 15.42 17.20
C ALA A 131 -11.36 15.83 18.09
N ALA A 132 -12.46 15.06 18.04
CA ALA A 132 -13.62 15.30 18.90
C ALA A 132 -13.32 15.04 20.39
N VAL A 133 -12.56 13.98 20.70
CA VAL A 133 -12.20 13.64 22.09
C VAL A 133 -11.29 14.70 22.70
N PHE A 134 -10.23 15.09 21.99
CA PHE A 134 -9.25 16.07 22.49
C PHE A 134 -9.56 17.52 22.10
N LYS A 135 -10.77 17.79 21.63
CA LYS A 135 -11.24 19.14 21.24
C LYS A 135 -10.24 19.86 20.33
N CYS A 136 -9.66 19.14 19.37
CA CYS A 136 -8.63 19.69 18.50
C CYS A 136 -9.22 20.77 17.59
N ALA A 137 -8.65 21.98 17.64
CA ALA A 137 -9.13 23.12 16.86
C ALA A 137 -7.98 24.04 16.42
N GLY A 138 -8.19 24.74 15.30
CA GLY A 138 -7.26 25.75 14.79
C GLY A 138 -6.49 25.34 13.54
N PRO A 139 -5.86 26.31 12.86
CA PRO A 139 -5.03 26.06 11.69
C PRO A 139 -3.77 25.29 12.09
N GLY A 140 -3.36 24.33 11.26
CA GLY A 140 -2.14 23.53 11.50
C GLY A 140 -2.32 22.34 12.43
N VAL A 141 -3.56 22.03 12.86
CA VAL A 141 -3.83 20.76 13.56
C VAL A 141 -3.60 19.60 12.61
N GLN A 142 -2.69 18.70 12.98
CA GLN A 142 -2.39 17.49 12.25
C GLN A 142 -2.60 16.30 13.19
N VAL A 143 -3.44 15.36 12.78
CA VAL A 143 -3.67 14.11 13.49
C VAL A 143 -3.37 12.98 12.52
N HIS A 144 -2.56 12.04 12.96
CA HIS A 144 -2.10 10.93 12.14
C HIS A 144 -2.69 9.63 12.68
N ALA A 145 -2.91 8.68 11.77
CA ALA A 145 -3.44 7.36 12.09
C ALA A 145 -2.47 6.32 11.57
N TRP A 146 -1.83 5.61 12.50
CA TRP A 146 -0.87 4.55 12.25
C TRP A 146 -1.59 3.21 12.18
N PHE A 147 -1.24 2.42 11.18
CA PHE A 147 -1.50 0.99 11.19
C PHE A 147 -0.61 0.33 12.23
N SER A 148 -1.18 -0.56 13.04
CA SER A 148 -0.44 -1.23 14.08
C SER A 148 -0.64 -2.75 14.08
N GLY A 149 -1.54 -3.27 13.23
CA GLY A 149 -1.71 -4.71 13.03
C GLY A 149 -3.11 -5.09 12.56
N TRP A 150 -3.24 -6.33 12.07
CA TRP A 150 -4.53 -6.98 11.87
C TRP A 150 -4.98 -7.68 13.15
N GLU A 151 -6.30 -7.72 13.37
CA GLU A 151 -6.93 -8.63 14.33
C GLU A 151 -7.51 -9.86 13.64
N ASP A 152 -8.00 -9.66 12.43
CA ASP A 152 -8.48 -10.70 11.54
C ASP A 152 -8.52 -10.17 10.10
N ASP A 153 -9.24 -10.86 9.23
CA ASP A 153 -9.34 -10.52 7.81
C ASP A 153 -9.97 -9.16 7.51
N HIS A 154 -10.71 -8.58 8.44
CA HIS A 154 -11.49 -7.36 8.21
C HIS A 154 -11.25 -6.27 9.25
N ARG A 155 -10.65 -6.62 10.38
CA ARG A 155 -10.41 -5.68 11.47
C ARG A 155 -8.94 -5.40 11.64
N VAL A 156 -8.63 -4.12 11.73
CA VAL A 156 -7.30 -3.61 12.02
C VAL A 156 -7.30 -2.92 13.36
N ARG A 157 -6.11 -2.87 13.93
CA ARG A 157 -5.81 -2.03 15.05
C ARG A 157 -5.10 -0.76 14.56
N LEU A 158 -5.59 0.38 15.02
CA LEU A 158 -5.04 1.70 14.70
C LEU A 158 -4.59 2.41 15.95
N SER A 159 -3.49 3.14 15.83
CA SER A 159 -3.04 4.14 16.78
C SER A 159 -3.30 5.53 16.19
N VAL A 160 -3.85 6.46 16.95
CA VAL A 160 -4.10 7.83 16.50
C VAL A 160 -3.58 8.82 17.52
N GLN A 161 -2.85 9.82 17.04
CA GLN A 161 -2.16 10.80 17.86
C GLN A 161 -2.01 12.14 17.10
N GLU A 162 -1.94 13.24 17.84
CA GLU A 162 -1.57 14.55 17.31
C GLU A 162 -0.12 14.53 16.80
N GLY A 163 0.15 15.18 15.66
CA GLY A 163 1.48 15.31 15.10
C GLY A 163 2.39 16.17 15.97
N VAL A 164 3.70 15.87 15.99
CA VAL A 164 4.69 16.54 16.87
C VAL A 164 4.80 18.06 16.68
N HIS A 165 4.36 18.59 15.54
CA HIS A 165 4.34 20.01 15.23
C HIS A 165 2.93 20.61 15.23
N SER A 166 1.91 19.80 15.49
CA SER A 166 0.54 20.26 15.65
C SER A 166 0.38 20.91 17.03
N LYS A 167 -0.33 22.03 17.06
CA LYS A 167 -0.67 22.76 18.29
C LYS A 167 -2.14 23.15 18.22
N GLY A 168 -3.02 22.23 18.57
CA GLY A 168 -4.43 22.60 18.70
C GLY A 168 -5.32 21.60 19.41
N CYS A 169 -4.79 20.46 19.85
CA CYS A 169 -5.51 19.56 20.76
C CYS A 169 -5.32 19.95 22.22
N VAL A 170 -6.37 19.74 23.01
CA VAL A 170 -6.37 19.94 24.46
C VAL A 170 -6.12 18.60 25.12
N HIS A 171 -4.91 18.43 25.66
CA HIS A 171 -4.53 17.27 26.47
C HIS A 171 -4.61 17.65 27.94
N ARG A 172 -5.12 16.74 28.79
CA ARG A 172 -4.96 16.87 30.24
C ARG A 172 -3.61 16.28 30.62
N ASP A 173 -2.94 16.86 31.62
CA ASP A 173 -1.57 16.48 32.05
C ASP A 173 -1.42 15.00 32.44
N THR A 174 -2.54 14.28 32.64
CA THR A 174 -2.59 12.86 33.04
C THR A 174 -3.13 11.91 31.98
N GLU A 175 -3.53 12.40 30.80
CA GLU A 175 -4.15 11.59 29.75
C GLU A 175 -3.14 11.17 28.68
N ALA A 176 -3.27 9.92 28.19
CA ALA A 176 -2.48 9.47 27.06
C ALA A 176 -2.79 10.33 25.82
N ILE A 177 -1.75 10.87 25.19
CA ILE A 177 -1.82 11.72 23.98
C ILE A 177 -2.24 10.91 22.73
N GLN A 178 -2.51 9.61 22.90
CA GLN A 178 -2.77 8.63 21.86
C GLN A 178 -4.04 7.83 22.18
N ILE A 179 -4.84 7.55 21.16
CA ILE A 179 -6.00 6.64 21.25
C ILE A 179 -5.80 5.44 20.34
N GLY A 180 -6.06 4.26 20.88
CA GLY A 180 -6.14 3.03 20.10
C GLY A 180 -7.57 2.75 19.61
N PHE A 181 -7.70 2.19 18.41
CA PHE A 181 -8.97 1.74 17.86
C PHE A 181 -8.87 0.30 17.32
N ILE A 182 -9.94 -0.48 17.47
CA ILE A 182 -10.22 -1.62 16.59
C ILE A 182 -11.28 -1.18 15.61
N ALA A 183 -11.02 -1.42 14.33
CA ALA A 183 -11.86 -0.91 13.27
C ALA A 183 -11.92 -1.82 12.06
N ASN A 184 -13.06 -1.80 11.39
CA ASN A 184 -13.33 -2.61 10.22
C ASN A 184 -12.95 -1.86 8.94
N VAL A 185 -11.96 -2.38 8.21
CA VAL A 185 -11.41 -1.71 7.02
C VAL A 185 -12.35 -1.74 5.81
N VAL A 186 -13.21 -2.76 5.72
CA VAL A 186 -14.14 -2.94 4.60
C VAL A 186 -15.29 -1.93 4.70
N THR A 187 -15.81 -1.73 5.92
CA THR A 187 -16.92 -0.81 6.17
C THR A 187 -16.46 0.62 6.50
N GLY A 188 -15.20 0.79 6.88
CA GLY A 188 -14.64 2.07 7.34
C GLY A 188 -15.12 2.49 8.73
N ARG A 189 -15.61 1.55 9.55
CA ARG A 189 -16.20 1.82 10.86
C ARG A 189 -15.22 1.54 12.00
N ILE A 190 -15.19 2.45 12.97
CA ILE A 190 -14.58 2.21 14.28
C ILE A 190 -15.55 1.35 15.07
N GLU A 191 -15.11 0.17 15.52
CA GLU A 191 -15.94 -0.76 16.29
C GLU A 191 -15.68 -0.62 17.79
N GLN A 192 -14.42 -0.34 18.17
CA GLN A 192 -14.02 -0.18 19.56
C GLN A 192 -12.99 0.93 19.70
N VAL A 193 -13.17 1.76 20.75
CA VAL A 193 -12.14 2.66 21.27
C VAL A 193 -11.45 1.95 22.43
N LEU A 194 -10.14 1.83 22.38
CA LEU A 194 -9.36 1.14 23.41
C LEU A 194 -9.10 2.07 24.59
N THR A 195 -9.22 1.54 25.80
CA THR A 195 -8.73 2.23 27.00
C THR A 195 -7.20 2.27 26.97
N GLN A 196 -6.59 3.19 27.74
CA GLN A 196 -5.12 3.24 27.86
C GLN A 196 -4.53 1.91 28.31
N ALA A 197 -5.17 1.22 29.26
CA ALA A 197 -4.72 -0.10 29.71
C ALA A 197 -4.83 -1.18 28.62
N GLN A 198 -5.89 -1.14 27.80
CA GLN A 198 -6.02 -2.06 26.65
C GLN A 198 -4.96 -1.77 25.58
N PHE A 199 -4.71 -0.49 25.31
CA PHE A 199 -3.68 -0.05 24.38
C PHE A 199 -2.27 -0.42 24.85
N GLN A 200 -1.95 -0.22 26.13
CA GLN A 200 -0.65 -0.59 26.71
C GLN A 200 -0.41 -2.10 26.72
N LYS A 201 -1.43 -2.90 27.03
CA LYS A 201 -1.34 -4.37 26.94
C LYS A 201 -1.07 -4.82 25.51
N TRP A 202 -1.67 -4.14 24.54
CA TRP A 202 -1.39 -4.36 23.14
C TRP A 202 0.05 -3.97 22.77
N CYS A 203 0.58 -2.91 23.37
CA CYS A 203 1.97 -2.48 23.16
C CYS A 203 3.05 -3.31 23.88
N ALA A 204 2.71 -4.45 24.49
CA ALA A 204 3.67 -5.31 25.15
C ALA A 204 4.55 -6.05 24.12
N PRO A 205 5.89 -5.90 24.17
CA PRO A 205 6.82 -6.36 23.12
C PRO A 205 6.87 -7.87 22.90
N ASP A 206 6.32 -8.66 23.83
CA ASP A 206 6.30 -10.11 23.83
C ASP A 206 5.19 -10.74 22.97
N GLN A 207 4.28 -9.95 22.39
CA GLN A 207 3.12 -10.51 21.67
C GLN A 207 3.10 -10.27 20.16
N HIS A 208 3.82 -9.27 19.61
CA HIS A 208 3.75 -8.95 18.17
C HIS A 208 5.05 -8.30 17.65
N PRO A 209 6.07 -9.08 17.25
CA PRO A 209 7.32 -8.55 16.71
C PRO A 209 7.16 -7.94 15.30
N GLU A 210 6.04 -8.20 14.62
CA GLU A 210 5.86 -7.82 13.21
C GLU A 210 5.70 -6.31 12.92
N TYR A 211 5.40 -5.44 13.90
CA TYR A 211 5.16 -4.00 13.60
C TYR A 211 5.66 -3.05 14.72
N GLY A 212 6.76 -2.36 14.45
CA GLY A 212 7.49 -1.48 15.37
C GLY A 212 6.85 -0.10 15.66
N LEU A 213 5.61 -0.05 16.14
CA LEU A 213 4.95 1.22 16.54
C LEU A 213 4.36 1.20 17.95
N CYS A 214 4.76 0.24 18.78
CA CYS A 214 4.65 0.33 20.23
C CYS A 214 5.78 1.24 20.71
N LEU A 215 5.62 2.56 20.54
CA LEU A 215 6.54 3.53 21.13
C LEU A 215 6.48 3.31 22.64
N VAL A 216 7.55 2.73 23.21
CA VAL A 216 7.82 2.81 24.64
C VAL A 216 7.66 4.30 24.98
N PRO A 217 6.75 4.69 25.88
CA PRO A 217 6.69 6.09 26.29
C PRO A 217 8.12 6.47 26.70
N PRO A 218 8.66 7.63 26.27
CA PRO A 218 9.97 8.05 26.74
C PRO A 218 9.94 7.95 28.26
N GLU A 219 10.95 7.29 28.85
CA GLU A 219 11.07 7.25 30.30
C GLU A 219 10.89 8.68 30.81
N PRO A 220 10.11 8.90 31.88
CA PRO A 220 10.01 10.23 32.47
C PRO A 220 11.44 10.67 32.78
N VAL A 221 11.88 11.73 32.09
CA VAL A 221 13.12 12.41 32.44
C VAL A 221 12.82 13.13 33.75
N TYR A 222 13.23 12.50 34.86
CA TYR A 222 13.16 13.08 36.20
C TYR A 222 14.14 14.24 36.34
#